data_AF-A0A7C4CTL5-F1
#
_entry.id   AF-A0A7C4CTL5-F1
#
_cell.length_a   1.000
_cell.length_b   1.000
_cell.length_c   1.000
_cell.angle_alpha   90.00
_cell.angle_beta   90.00
_cell.angle_gamma   90.00
#
_symmetry.space_group_name_H-M   'P 1'
#
loop_
_entity.id
_entity.type
_entity.pdbx_description
1 polymer ?
#
loop_
_entity_poly.entity_id
_entity_poly.type
_entity_poly.pdbx_seq_one_letter_code
_entity_poly.pdbx_strand_id
1 'polypeptide(L)' 'MSGSGVASLRVAEARGRDVGRGIARLDPEVMEKLGLTPGDVVEISGKR' A
#
# COMPACT_ATOMS: atom_id res chain seq x y z
N MET A 1 -8.03 13.16 10.94
CA MET A 1 -9.21 12.38 10.58
C MET A 1 -8.74 10.96 10.33
N SER A 2 -9.05 10.09 11.27
CA SER A 2 -8.46 8.76 11.44
C SER A 2 -9.25 7.73 10.64
N GLY A 3 -8.92 7.61 9.35
CA GLY A 3 -9.30 6.44 8.56
C GLY A 3 -8.36 5.29 8.83
N SER A 4 -8.49 4.60 9.97
CA SER A 4 -7.71 3.39 10.24
C SER A 4 -8.40 2.19 9.57
N GLY A 5 -8.29 2.10 8.24
CA GLY A 5 -8.65 0.90 7.50
C GLY A 5 -7.46 -0.05 7.42
N VAL A 6 -7.64 -1.33 7.77
CA VAL A 6 -6.60 -2.36 7.63
C VAL A 6 -7.06 -3.35 6.56
N ALA A 7 -6.19 -3.64 5.60
CA ALA A 7 -6.41 -4.68 4.60
C ALA A 7 -5.25 -5.68 4.59
N SER A 8 -5.60 -6.97 4.55
CA SER A 8 -4.62 -8.05 4.38
C SER A 8 -4.40 -8.30 2.89
N LEU A 9 -3.19 -8.05 2.42
CA LEU A 9 -2.79 -8.24 1.02
C LEU A 9 -1.65 -9.24 0.91
N ARG A 10 -1.50 -9.82 -0.27
CA ARG A 10 -0.35 -10.68 -0.59
C ARG A 10 0.80 -9.81 -1.10
N VAL A 11 1.99 -9.98 -0.51
CA VAL A 11 3.20 -9.30 -0.97
C VAL A 11 3.63 -9.90 -2.32
N ALA A 12 3.93 -9.04 -3.28
CA ALA A 12 4.45 -9.38 -4.60
C ALA A 12 5.77 -8.64 -4.86
N GLU A 13 6.56 -9.12 -5.82
CA GLU A 13 7.79 -8.44 -6.21
C GLU A 13 7.51 -7.04 -6.79
N ALA A 14 8.35 -6.08 -6.39
CA ALA A 14 8.30 -4.73 -6.92
C ALA A 14 8.78 -4.70 -8.37
N ARG A 15 8.20 -3.82 -9.18
CA ARG A 15 8.73 -3.55 -10.53
C ARG A 15 10.09 -2.87 -10.38
N GLY A 16 11.05 -3.19 -11.25
CA GLY A 16 12.44 -2.68 -11.16
C GLY A 16 12.55 -1.14 -11.03
N ARG A 17 11.60 -0.39 -11.60
CA ARG A 17 11.53 1.09 -11.52
C ARG A 17 11.09 1.66 -10.16
N ASP A 18 10.48 0.83 -9.32
CA ASP A 18 9.94 1.21 -8.02
C ASP A 18 10.89 0.78 -6.87
N VAL A 19 11.86 -0.09 -7.17
CA VAL A 19 12.86 -0.61 -6.20
C VAL A 19 13.69 0.54 -5.63
N GLY A 20 13.88 0.55 -4.31
CA GLY A 20 14.71 1.52 -3.60
C GLY A 20 14.11 2.92 -3.47
N ARG A 21 12.89 3.15 -3.98
CA ARG A 21 12.24 4.47 -3.96
C ARG A 21 11.21 4.66 -2.84
N GLY A 22 10.97 3.61 -2.04
CA GLY A 22 9.95 3.64 -0.98
C GLY A 22 8.52 3.76 -1.50
N ILE A 23 8.24 3.29 -2.73
CA ILE A 23 6.92 3.36 -3.36
C ILE A 23 6.25 1.98 -3.26
N ALA A 24 5.12 1.92 -2.55
CA ALA A 24 4.23 0.75 -2.56
C ALA A 24 3.15 0.90 -3.64
N ARG A 25 2.95 -0.14 -4.45
CA ARG A 25 1.83 -0.21 -5.39
C ARG A 25 0.72 -1.07 -4.80
N LEU A 26 -0.46 -0.50 -4.71
CA LEU A 26 -1.67 -1.16 -4.27
C LEU A 26 -2.64 -1.29 -5.44
N ASP A 27 -3.55 -2.26 -5.34
CA ASP A 27 -4.65 -2.40 -6.29
C ASP A 27 -5.60 -1.20 -6.15
N PRO A 28 -6.03 -0.55 -7.25
CA PRO A 28 -6.99 0.56 -7.20
C PRO A 28 -8.25 0.25 -6.39
N GLU A 29 -8.79 -0.97 -6.46
CA GLU A 29 -9.99 -1.35 -5.70
C GLU A 29 -9.74 -1.32 -4.19
N VAL A 30 -8.53 -1.70 -3.76
CA VAL A 30 -8.15 -1.69 -2.34
C VAL A 30 -7.91 -0.24 -1.89
N MET A 31 -7.32 0.59 -2.74
CA MET A 31 -7.16 2.01 -2.46
C MET A 31 -8.51 2.69 -2.26
N GLU A 32 -9.49 2.43 -3.12
CA GLU A 32 -10.85 2.97 -2.97
C GLU A 32 -11.52 2.49 -1.68
N LYS A 33 -11.43 1.19 -1.37
CA LYS A 33 -12.00 0.60 -0.13
C LYS A 33 -11.39 1.20 1.13
N LEU A 34 -10.11 1.54 1.10
CA LEU A 34 -9.39 2.16 2.20
C LEU A 34 -9.43 3.71 2.17
N GLY A 35 -9.99 4.30 1.10
CA GLY A 35 -10.03 5.75 0.90
C GLY A 35 -8.65 6.39 0.69
N LEU A 36 -7.69 5.64 0.13
CA LEU A 36 -6.32 6.09 -0.09
C LEU A 36 -6.17 6.86 -1.41
N THR A 37 -5.33 7.90 -1.38
CA THR A 37 -4.98 8.72 -2.54
C THR A 37 -3.50 8.51 -2.89
N PRO A 38 -3.10 8.60 -4.18
CA PRO A 38 -1.69 8.57 -4.55
C PRO A 38 -0.88 9.65 -3.82
N GLY A 39 0.14 9.24 -3.07
CA GLY A 39 0.97 10.14 -2.25
C GLY A 39 0.75 9.97 -0.75
N ASP A 40 -0.32 9.29 -0.34
CA ASP A 40 -0.54 8.95 1.06
C ASP A 40 0.52 7.97 1.56
N VAL A 41 0.92 8.16 2.82
CA VAL A 41 1.85 7.28 3.51
C VAL A 41 1.08 6.09 4.09
N VAL A 42 1.55 4.88 3.79
CA VAL A 42 0.97 3.64 4.29
C VAL A 42 1.97 2.91 5.18
N GLU A 43 1.47 2.29 6.24
CA GLU A 43 2.24 1.38 7.09
C GLU A 43 2.00 -0.07 6.65
N ILE A 44 3.07 -0.85 6.56
CA ILE A 44 2.99 -2.29 6.28
C ILE A 44 3.38 -3.04 7.55
N SER A 45 2.42 -3.73 8.16
CA SER A 45 2.65 -4.59 9.31
C SER A 45 2.65 -6.06 8.87
N GLY A 46 3.76 -6.76 9.05
CA GLY A 46 3.92 -8.16 8.63
C GLY A 46 4.82 -8.93 9.59
N LYS A 47 4.67 -10.27 9.63
CA LYS A 47 5.52 -11.13 10.45
C LYS A 47 6.90 -11.38 9.80
N ARG A 48 7.02 -11.13 8.50
CA ARG A 48 8.24 -11.08 7.68
C ARG A 48 7.87 -10.62 6.27
#